data_AF-A0A3D2WAK1-F1
#
_entry.id   AF-A0A3D2WAK1-F1
#
_cell.length_a   1.000
_cell.length_b   1.000
_cell.length_c   1.000
_cell.angle_alpha   90.00
_cell.angle_beta   90.00
_cell.angle_gamma   90.00
#
_symmetry.space_group_name_H-M   'P 1'
#
loop_
_entity.id
_entity.type
_entity.pdbx_description
1 polymer ?
#
loop_
_entity_poly.entity_id
_entity_poly.type
_entity_poly.pdbx_seq_one_letter_code
_entity_poly.pdbx_strand_id
1 'polypeptide(L)'
;MVLRMKTVIKKHGIEILIALVLTAVIMFPYLIRGFLPIEHDTFFHVSRIENLSKEIAEGNFLPALYPYENGGYGYASPLFYCDLLLIPAALMHLAGLPLTFSYTQLVCVFTFFSCLSMYALSLHITKSRKAAWISAAAYLFSNYHITDIYV
;
A
#
# COMPACT_ATOMS: atom_id res chain seq x y z
N MET A 1 -4.88 8.77 24.85
CA MET A 1 -4.47 8.06 23.62
C MET A 1 -2.95 8.05 23.41
N VAL A 2 -2.28 9.21 23.45
CA VAL A 2 -0.82 9.35 23.20
C VAL A 2 0.06 8.53 24.16
N LEU A 3 -0.27 8.47 25.46
CA LEU A 3 0.47 7.67 26.45
C LEU A 3 0.48 6.17 26.11
N ARG A 4 -0.64 5.63 25.63
CA ARG A 4 -0.80 4.20 25.29
C ARG A 4 0.00 3.84 24.03
N MET A 5 0.06 4.75 23.07
CA MET A 5 0.85 4.61 21.84
C MET A 5 2.35 4.61 22.13
N LYS A 6 2.82 5.48 23.04
CA LYS A 6 4.20 5.47 23.54
C LYS A 6 4.57 4.14 24.20
N THR A 7 3.64 3.51 24.93
CA THR A 7 3.87 2.19 25.57
C THR A 7 4.02 1.06 24.55
N VAL A 8 3.20 1.07 23.48
CA VAL A 8 3.28 0.06 22.40
C VAL A 8 4.59 0.20 21.62
N ILE A 9 4.97 1.41 21.22
CA ILE A 9 6.23 1.67 20.52
C ILE A 9 7.42 1.27 21.39
N LYS A 10 7.39 1.54 22.70
CA LYS A 10 8.49 1.16 23.60
C LYS A 10 8.61 -0.35 23.78
N LYS A 11 7.52 -1.11 23.60
CA LYS A 11 7.49 -2.57 23.74
C LYS A 11 7.81 -3.32 22.44
N HIS A 12 7.45 -2.75 21.28
CA HIS A 12 7.56 -3.38 19.96
C HIS A 12 8.44 -2.59 18.97
N GLY A 13 9.24 -1.64 19.47
CA GLY A 13 9.97 -0.69 18.64
C GLY A 13 11.02 -1.35 17.75
N ILE A 14 11.66 -2.43 18.24
CA ILE A 14 12.62 -3.18 17.44
C ILE A 14 11.93 -3.92 16.29
N GLU A 15 10.75 -4.50 16.53
CA GLU A 15 9.99 -5.18 15.49
C GLU A 15 9.50 -4.21 14.41
N ILE A 16 9.03 -3.03 14.82
CA ILE A 16 8.64 -1.97 13.89
C ILE A 16 9.85 -1.50 13.07
N LEU A 17 11.01 -1.30 13.69
CA LEU A 17 12.22 -0.89 13.00
C LEU A 17 12.67 -1.93 11.97
N ILE A 18 12.67 -3.22 12.32
CA ILE A 18 13.04 -4.29 11.39
C ILE A 18 12.07 -4.30 10.19
N ALA A 19 10.76 -4.24 10.44
CA ALA A 19 9.78 -4.18 9.36
C ALA A 19 9.98 -2.96 8.45
N LEU A 20 10.24 -1.77 9.02
CA LEU A 20 10.54 -0.56 8.24
C LEU A 20 11.78 -0.76 7.35
N VAL A 21 12.84 -1.38 7.88
CA VAL A 21 14.07 -1.66 7.11
C VAL A 21 13.78 -2.63 5.98
N LEU A 22 13.07 -3.73 6.24
CA LEU A 22 12.73 -4.71 5.19
C LEU A 22 11.86 -4.08 4.10
N THR A 23 10.86 -3.28 4.48
CA THR A 23 10.03 -2.51 3.54
C THR A 23 10.87 -1.53 2.72
N ALA A 24 11.77 -0.78 3.35
CA ALA A 24 12.63 0.17 2.64
C ALA A 24 13.55 -0.55 1.64
N VAL A 25 14.04 -1.75 1.98
CA VAL A 25 14.88 -2.56 1.08
C VAL A 25 14.08 -3.04 -0.13
N ILE A 26 12.89 -3.61 0.07
CA ILE A 26 12.10 -4.09 -1.09
C ILE A 26 11.56 -2.93 -1.93
N MET A 27 11.20 -1.79 -1.32
CA MET A 27 10.69 -0.60 -2.02
C MET A 27 11.81 0.31 -2.57
N PHE A 28 13.08 -0.04 -2.35
CA PHE A 28 14.24 0.77 -2.74
C PHE A 28 14.20 1.26 -4.20
N PRO A 29 13.84 0.42 -5.21
CA PRO A 29 13.65 0.87 -6.57
C PRO A 29 12.69 2.07 -6.71
N TYR A 30 11.54 2.05 -6.03
CA TYR A 30 10.56 3.15 -6.06
C TYR A 30 10.97 4.35 -5.21
N LEU A 31 11.75 4.16 -4.14
CA LEU A 31 12.22 5.26 -3.31
C LEU A 31 13.30 6.12 -3.98
N ILE A 32 14.05 5.55 -4.93
CA ILE A 32 15.15 6.25 -5.62
C ILE A 32 14.79 6.67 -7.04
N ARG A 33 13.96 5.87 -7.74
CA ARG A 33 13.51 6.25 -9.07
C ARG A 33 12.39 7.27 -8.93
N GLY A 34 12.59 8.47 -9.50
CA GLY A 34 11.57 9.51 -9.54
C GLY A 34 10.40 9.23 -10.50
N PHE A 35 10.27 8.01 -11.02
CA PHE A 35 9.21 7.63 -11.94
C PHE A 35 8.68 6.23 -11.62
N LEU A 36 7.36 6.06 -11.81
CA LEU A 36 6.67 4.79 -11.70
C LEU A 36 6.76 4.06 -13.05
N PRO A 37 7.32 2.84 -13.10
CA PRO A 37 7.31 2.03 -14.32
C PRO A 37 5.88 1.76 -14.78
N ILE A 38 5.68 1.71 -16.09
CA ILE A 38 4.38 1.38 -16.68
C ILE A 38 4.35 -0.13 -16.85
N GLU A 39 3.63 -0.80 -15.97
CA GLU A 39 3.47 -2.26 -15.97
C GLU A 39 2.00 -2.64 -16.20
N HIS A 40 1.65 -3.92 -16.10
CA HIS A 40 0.36 -4.43 -16.58
C HIS A 40 -0.84 -3.77 -15.89
N ASP A 41 -0.84 -3.74 -14.56
CA ASP A 41 -1.95 -3.21 -13.76
C ASP A 41 -1.70 -1.80 -13.22
N THR A 42 -0.52 -1.23 -13.49
CA THR A 42 -0.15 0.09 -12.96
C THR A 42 -1.14 1.17 -13.41
N PHE A 43 -1.47 1.21 -14.71
CA PHE A 43 -2.43 2.19 -15.24
C PHE A 43 -3.82 2.05 -14.62
N PHE A 44 -4.25 0.81 -14.40
CA PHE A 44 -5.52 0.54 -13.76
C PHE A 44 -5.55 1.12 -12.34
N HIS A 45 -4.55 0.83 -11.51
CA HIS A 45 -4.51 1.32 -10.13
C HIS A 45 -4.39 2.85 -10.04
N VAL A 46 -3.54 3.48 -10.85
CA VAL A 46 -3.40 4.94 -10.81
C VAL A 46 -4.65 5.64 -11.36
N SER A 47 -5.31 5.09 -12.39
CA SER A 47 -6.60 5.59 -12.90
C SER A 47 -7.66 5.59 -11.80
N ARG A 48 -7.75 4.49 -11.03
CA ARG A 48 -8.71 4.41 -9.91
C ARG A 48 -8.44 5.45 -8.83
N ILE A 49 -7.17 5.66 -8.46
CA ILE A 49 -6.80 6.69 -7.47
C ILE A 49 -7.15 8.09 -7.99
N GLU A 50 -6.88 8.39 -9.25
CA GLU A 50 -7.21 9.68 -9.87
C GLU A 50 -8.73 9.91 -9.88
N ASN A 51 -9.52 8.93 -10.30
CA ASN A 51 -10.97 9.06 -10.35
C ASN A 51 -11.59 9.15 -8.96
N LEU A 52 -11.14 8.31 -8.02
CA LEU A 52 -11.57 8.40 -6.63
C LEU A 52 -11.23 9.76 -6.01
N SER A 53 -10.08 10.34 -6.36
CA SER A 53 -9.72 11.70 -5.93
C SER A 53 -10.71 12.75 -6.46
N LYS A 54 -11.15 12.64 -7.71
CA LYS A 54 -12.15 13.56 -8.31
C LYS A 54 -13.52 13.39 -7.65
N GLU A 55 -13.97 12.16 -7.47
CA GLU A 55 -15.24 11.84 -6.78
C GLU A 55 -15.25 12.36 -5.34
N ILE A 56 -14.16 12.18 -4.58
CA ILE A 56 -14.03 12.72 -3.22
C ILE A 56 -14.11 14.25 -3.23
N ALA A 57 -13.53 14.93 -4.23
CA ALA A 57 -13.62 16.39 -4.36
C ALA A 57 -15.07 16.86 -4.53
N GLU A 58 -15.92 16.03 -5.14
CA GLU A 58 -17.36 16.27 -5.31
C GLU A 58 -18.21 15.75 -4.12
N GLY A 59 -17.56 15.23 -3.08
CA GLY A 59 -18.21 14.73 -1.86
C GLY A 59 -18.62 13.25 -1.92
N ASN A 60 -18.23 12.52 -2.97
CA ASN A 60 -18.53 11.10 -3.15
C ASN A 60 -17.34 10.22 -2.76
N PHE A 61 -17.37 9.67 -1.55
CA PHE A 61 -16.26 8.84 -1.02
C PHE A 61 -16.33 7.36 -1.41
N LEU A 62 -17.49 6.89 -1.88
CA LEU A 62 -17.73 5.50 -2.26
C LEU A 62 -18.49 5.46 -3.59
N PRO A 63 -17.87 5.98 -4.67
CA PRO A 63 -18.49 5.97 -5.99
C PRO A 63 -18.79 4.54 -6.43
N ALA A 64 -19.94 4.32 -7.06
CA ALA A 64 -20.26 3.05 -7.72
C ALA A 64 -19.70 2.98 -9.15
N LEU A 65 -19.37 4.14 -9.73
CA LEU A 65 -18.93 4.33 -11.10
C LEU A 65 -17.89 5.45 -11.11
N TYR A 66 -16.81 5.29 -11.87
CA TYR A 66 -15.95 6.40 -12.24
C TYR A 66 -16.38 6.95 -13.59
N PRO A 67 -16.94 8.17 -13.67
CA PRO A 67 -17.52 8.71 -14.90
C PRO A 67 -16.48 9.13 -15.95
N TYR A 68 -15.25 9.43 -15.53
CA TYR A 68 -14.21 9.92 -16.44
C TYR A 68 -13.30 8.82 -17.00
N GLU A 69 -13.45 7.58 -16.55
CA GLU A 69 -12.73 6.45 -17.15
C GLU A 69 -13.18 6.17 -18.59
N ASN A 70 -12.32 5.45 -19.33
CA ASN A 70 -12.54 5.08 -20.73
C ASN A 70 -12.84 6.26 -21.67
N GLY A 71 -12.33 7.46 -21.40
CA GLY A 71 -12.61 8.64 -22.22
C GLY A 71 -13.99 9.25 -21.98
N GLY A 72 -14.54 9.10 -20.76
CA GLY A 72 -15.80 9.72 -20.36
C GLY A 72 -17.05 8.85 -20.56
N TYR A 73 -16.90 7.61 -21.02
CA TYR A 73 -18.00 6.63 -21.01
C TYR A 73 -18.25 6.06 -19.61
N GLY A 74 -17.26 6.21 -18.74
CA GLY A 74 -17.25 5.70 -17.38
C GLY A 74 -16.91 4.22 -17.28
N TYR A 75 -16.59 3.79 -16.06
CA TYR A 75 -16.30 2.40 -15.73
C TYR A 75 -16.66 2.10 -14.28
N ALA A 76 -17.29 0.95 -14.06
CA ALA A 76 -17.80 0.54 -12.74
C ALA A 76 -16.76 -0.27 -11.94
N SER A 77 -15.46 0.08 -12.04
CA SER A 77 -14.42 -0.61 -11.28
C SER A 77 -14.68 -0.66 -9.76
N PRO A 78 -15.31 0.34 -9.11
CA PRO A 78 -15.61 0.24 -7.68
C PRO A 78 -16.58 -0.89 -7.29
N LEU A 79 -17.39 -1.39 -8.23
CA LEU A 79 -18.28 -2.53 -7.98
C LEU A 79 -17.51 -3.86 -7.88
N PHE A 80 -16.35 -3.94 -8.54
CA PHE A 80 -15.53 -5.15 -8.60
C PHE A 80 -14.32 -5.09 -7.66
N TYR A 81 -13.84 -3.89 -7.33
CA TYR A 81 -12.66 -3.66 -6.51
C TYR A 81 -12.95 -2.63 -5.44
N CYS A 82 -12.58 -2.94 -4.19
CA CYS A 82 -12.80 -2.06 -3.06
C CYS A 82 -11.94 -0.79 -3.16
N ASP A 83 -12.56 0.36 -2.93
CA ASP A 83 -11.93 1.68 -2.91
C ASP A 83 -11.46 2.13 -1.52
N LEU A 84 -11.97 1.50 -0.45
CA LEU A 84 -11.68 1.91 0.93
C LEU A 84 -10.18 2.03 1.21
N LEU A 85 -9.41 1.07 0.66
CA LEU A 85 -7.96 1.02 0.81
C LEU A 85 -7.22 2.02 -0.10
N LEU A 86 -7.87 2.56 -1.13
CA LEU A 86 -7.31 3.59 -2.01
C LEU A 86 -7.54 5.02 -1.51
N ILE A 87 -8.52 5.23 -0.60
CA ILE A 87 -8.85 6.56 -0.06
C ILE A 87 -7.61 7.33 0.42
N PRO A 88 -6.64 6.75 1.16
CA PRO A 88 -5.45 7.50 1.57
C PRO A 88 -4.64 8.04 0.38
N ALA A 89 -4.50 7.26 -0.70
CA ALA A 89 -3.82 7.70 -1.91
C ALA A 89 -4.63 8.76 -2.67
N ALA A 90 -5.94 8.58 -2.77
CA ALA A 90 -6.82 9.56 -3.40
C ALA A 90 -6.79 10.91 -2.65
N LEU A 91 -6.77 10.90 -1.32
CA LEU A 91 -6.65 12.11 -0.50
C LEU A 91 -5.27 12.79 -0.65
N MET A 92 -4.19 12.00 -0.73
CA MET A 92 -2.86 12.53 -1.03
C MET A 92 -2.84 13.24 -2.39
N HIS A 93 -3.42 12.60 -3.40
CA HIS A 93 -3.51 13.18 -4.75
C HIS A 93 -4.41 14.43 -4.78
N LEU A 94 -5.56 14.39 -4.10
CA LEU A 94 -6.47 15.53 -3.93
C LEU A 94 -5.78 16.73 -3.27
N ALA A 95 -4.85 16.48 -2.34
CA ALA A 95 -4.03 17.50 -1.70
C ALA A 95 -2.93 18.08 -2.62
N GLY A 96 -2.86 17.65 -3.88
CA GLY A 96 -1.91 18.14 -4.89
C GLY A 96 -0.63 17.34 -5.01
N LEU A 97 -0.52 16.18 -4.34
CA LEU A 97 0.65 15.31 -4.52
C LEU A 97 0.59 14.58 -5.87
N PRO A 98 1.75 14.29 -6.49
CA PRO A 98 1.78 13.51 -7.73
C PRO A 98 1.07 12.17 -7.58
N LEU A 99 0.36 11.75 -8.63
CA LEU A 99 -0.38 10.48 -8.62
C LEU A 99 0.54 9.28 -8.38
N THR A 100 1.72 9.29 -9.02
CA THR A 100 2.77 8.28 -8.85
C THR A 100 3.29 8.23 -7.40
N PHE A 101 3.48 9.39 -6.76
CA PHE A 101 3.88 9.46 -5.36
C PHE A 101 2.78 8.89 -4.46
N SER A 102 1.52 9.28 -4.69
CA SER A 102 0.38 8.83 -3.89
C SER A 102 0.20 7.32 -3.95
N TYR A 103 0.32 6.73 -5.15
CA TYR A 103 0.29 5.27 -5.34
C TYR A 103 1.46 4.56 -4.64
N THR A 104 2.69 4.99 -4.90
CA THR A 104 3.89 4.33 -4.33
C THR A 104 3.94 4.39 -2.81
N GLN A 105 3.51 5.50 -2.20
CA GLN A 105 3.39 5.59 -0.74
C GLN A 105 2.35 4.61 -0.18
N LEU A 106 1.23 4.41 -0.87
CA LEU A 106 0.23 3.43 -0.47
C LEU A 106 0.80 2.01 -0.52
N VAL A 107 1.49 1.66 -1.61
CA VAL A 107 2.17 0.36 -1.73
C VAL A 107 3.18 0.17 -0.61
N CYS A 108 4.03 1.17 -0.32
CA CYS A 108 4.97 1.13 0.81
C CYS A 108 4.28 0.81 2.15
N VAL A 109 3.15 1.46 2.43
CA VAL A 109 2.38 1.24 3.65
C VAL A 109 1.82 -0.19 3.70
N PHE A 110 1.27 -0.70 2.61
CA PHE A 110 0.75 -2.08 2.56
C PHE A 110 1.85 -3.13 2.66
N THR A 111 3.01 -2.91 2.04
CA THR A 111 4.18 -3.77 2.20
C THR A 111 4.68 -3.79 3.65
N PHE A 112 4.65 -2.67 4.35
CA PHE A 112 4.98 -2.63 5.78
C PHE A 112 3.99 -3.44 6.63
N PHE A 113 2.69 -3.26 6.42
CA PHE A 113 1.69 -4.03 7.16
C PHE A 113 1.66 -5.51 6.79
N SER A 114 1.96 -5.88 5.55
CA SER A 114 2.07 -7.28 5.13
C SER A 114 3.25 -7.97 5.82
N CYS A 115 4.39 -7.28 5.96
CA CYS A 115 5.53 -7.72 6.75
C CYS A 115 5.16 -8.02 8.20
N LEU A 116 4.53 -7.05 8.89
CA LEU A 116 4.10 -7.20 10.28
C LEU A 116 3.07 -8.31 10.44
N SER A 117 2.14 -8.45 9.50
CA SER A 117 1.11 -9.49 9.53
C SER A 117 1.73 -10.88 9.40
N MET A 118 2.66 -11.08 8.45
CA MET A 118 3.35 -12.35 8.28
C MET A 118 4.22 -12.67 9.51
N TYR A 119 4.92 -11.67 10.06
CA TYR A 119 5.67 -11.82 11.30
C TYR A 119 4.76 -12.27 12.46
N ALA A 120 3.64 -11.58 12.67
CA ALA A 120 2.70 -11.89 13.74
C ALA A 120 2.09 -13.30 13.59
N LEU A 121 1.71 -13.69 12.38
CA LEU A 121 1.19 -15.01 12.06
C LEU A 121 2.23 -16.11 12.34
N SER A 122 3.43 -15.96 11.79
CA SER A 122 4.50 -16.94 11.98
C SER A 122 4.95 -17.04 13.44
N LEU A 123 5.00 -15.91 14.17
CA LEU A 123 5.26 -15.92 15.61
C LEU A 123 4.14 -16.65 16.38
N HIS A 124 2.88 -16.47 15.99
CA HIS A 124 1.76 -17.16 16.61
C HIS A 124 1.84 -18.67 16.42
N ILE A 125 2.24 -19.14 15.23
CA ILE A 125 2.33 -20.58 14.91
C ILE A 125 3.58 -21.21 15.53
N THR A 126 4.76 -20.62 15.27
CA THR A 126 6.06 -21.23 15.60
C THR A 126 6.53 -20.93 17.02
N LYS A 127 5.95 -19.89 17.66
CA LYS A 127 6.41 -19.32 18.94
C LYS A 127 7.90 -18.90 18.93
N SER A 128 8.52 -18.78 17.76
CA SER A 128 9.93 -18.44 17.58
C SER A 128 10.10 -17.13 16.83
N ARG A 129 10.71 -16.14 17.50
CA ARG A 129 11.00 -14.83 16.88
C ARG A 129 11.90 -14.93 15.65
N LYS A 130 12.88 -15.85 15.67
CA LYS A 130 13.78 -16.07 14.55
C LYS A 130 13.03 -16.62 13.35
N ALA A 131 12.22 -17.66 13.56
CA ALA A 131 11.40 -18.25 12.51
C ALA A 131 10.42 -17.20 11.94
N ALA A 132 9.79 -16.39 12.80
CA ALA A 132 8.89 -15.33 12.39
C ALA A 132 9.52 -14.29 11.45
N TRP A 133 10.73 -13.83 11.76
CA TRP A 133 11.44 -12.89 10.88
C TRP A 133 11.91 -13.52 9.58
N ILE A 134 12.37 -14.77 9.62
CA ILE A 134 12.72 -15.51 8.40
C ILE A 134 11.48 -15.66 7.51
N SER A 135 10.32 -15.99 8.07
CA SER A 135 9.06 -16.08 7.32
C SER A 135 8.62 -14.74 6.72
N ALA A 136 8.70 -13.65 7.49
CA ALA A 136 8.32 -12.32 7.01
C ALA A 136 9.23 -11.84 5.87
N ALA A 137 10.55 -12.05 6.00
CA ALA A 137 11.49 -11.77 4.92
C ALA A 137 11.23 -12.65 3.70
N ALA A 138 11.08 -13.97 3.87
CA ALA A 138 10.81 -14.88 2.78
C ALA A 138 9.50 -14.54 2.03
N TYR A 139 8.47 -14.09 2.76
CA TYR A 139 7.21 -13.62 2.16
C TYR A 139 7.43 -12.36 1.32
N LEU A 140 8.02 -11.31 1.89
CA LEU A 140 8.26 -10.05 1.18
C LEU A 140 9.12 -10.24 -0.07
N PHE A 141 10.21 -11.00 0.05
CA PHE A 141 11.15 -11.22 -1.04
C PHE A 141 10.83 -12.45 -1.89
N SER A 142 9.62 -13.01 -1.76
CA SER A 142 9.15 -14.03 -2.68
C SER A 142 8.97 -13.44 -4.08
N ASN A 143 9.25 -14.23 -5.12
CA ASN A 143 9.09 -13.77 -6.50
C ASN A 143 7.67 -13.26 -6.77
N TYR A 144 6.66 -13.95 -6.26
CA TYR A 144 5.26 -13.55 -6.43
C TYR A 144 4.97 -12.15 -5.86
N HIS A 145 5.38 -11.88 -4.62
CA HIS A 145 5.15 -10.57 -4.01
C HIS A 145 5.97 -9.46 -4.67
N ILE A 146 7.18 -9.76 -5.16
CA ILE A 146 7.98 -8.82 -5.94
C ILE A 146 7.29 -8.51 -7.28
N THR A 147 6.76 -9.53 -7.97
CA THR A 147 5.99 -9.35 -9.20
C THR A 147 4.78 -8.46 -8.95
N ASP A 148 3.97 -8.71 -7.93
CA ASP A 148 2.77 -7.89 -7.62
C ASP A 148 3.09 -6.42 -7.33
N ILE A 149 4.31 -6.09 -6.89
CA ILE A 149 4.75 -4.70 -6.66
C ILE A 149 5.25 -4.07 -7.96
N TYR A 150 5.91 -4.83 -8.83
CA TYR A 150 6.75 -4.32 -9.92
C TYR A 150 6.32 -4.72 -11.33
N VAL A 151 5.22 -5.44 -11.50
CA VAL A 151 4.71 -5.98 -12.77
C VAL A 151 3.19 -5.85 -12.79
#